data_AF-A0A2D5WY99-F1
#
_entry.id   AF-A0A2D5WY99-F1
#
_cell.length_a   1.000
_cell.length_b   1.000
_cell.length_c   1.000
_cell.angle_alpha   90.00
_cell.angle_beta   90.00
_cell.angle_gamma   90.00
#
_symmetry.space_group_name_H-M   'P 1'
#
loop_
_entity.id
_entity.type
_entity.pdbx_description
1 polymer ?
#
loop_
_entity_poly.entity_id
_entity_poly.type
_entity_poly.pdbx_seq_one_letter_code
_entity_poly.pdbx_strand_id
1 'polypeptide(L)' 'MKNKIKLDGTNFQKKVWNEISKIPKGKVKTYKELAKLIGKPKSSRAVANACGKNPYPIKIPC' A
#
# COMPACT_ATOMS: atom_id res chain seq x y z
N MET A 1 -15.94 -15.82 -2.99
CA MET A 1 -14.68 -16.20 -2.32
C MET A 1 -13.62 -15.15 -2.64
N LYS A 2 -13.13 -14.37 -1.66
CA LYS A 2 -12.06 -13.40 -1.92
C LYS A 2 -10.76 -14.19 -2.12
N ASN A 3 -10.29 -14.32 -3.38
CA ASN A 3 -8.99 -14.91 -3.68
C ASN A 3 -7.92 -14.18 -2.87
N LYS A 4 -7.34 -14.88 -1.88
CA LYS A 4 -6.34 -14.35 -0.96
C LYS A 4 -5.03 -14.22 -1.73
N ILE A 5 -4.78 -13.05 -2.31
CA ILE A 5 -3.51 -12.77 -2.98
C ILE A 5 -2.41 -12.90 -1.92
N LYS A 6 -1.47 -13.82 -2.15
CA LYS A 6 -0.30 -13.94 -1.30
C LYS A 6 0.66 -12.82 -1.69
N LEU A 7 0.60 -11.70 -0.96
CA LEU A 7 1.55 -10.61 -1.13
C LEU A 7 2.94 -11.13 -0.78
N ASP A 8 3.85 -11.20 -1.74
CA ASP A 8 5.25 -11.51 -1.50
C ASP A 8 6.04 -10.20 -1.30
N GLY A 9 6.69 -10.08 -0.15
CA GLY A 9 7.30 -8.83 0.29
C GLY A 9 7.46 -8.71 1.79
N THR A 10 8.19 -7.69 2.20
CA THR A 10 8.42 -7.35 3.62
C THR A 10 7.12 -7.03 4.35
N ASN A 11 7.12 -7.15 5.67
CA ASN A 11 5.98 -6.76 6.51
C ASN A 11 5.58 -5.29 6.30
N PHE A 12 6.54 -4.41 6.01
CA PHE A 12 6.27 -3.01 5.71
C PHE A 12 5.52 -2.85 4.38
N GLN A 13 6.00 -3.48 3.31
CA GLN A 13 5.34 -3.44 2.00
C GLN A 13 3.92 -4.01 2.06
N LYS A 14 3.74 -5.16 2.71
CA LYS A 14 2.43 -5.78 2.93
C LYS A 14 1.45 -4.83 3.62
N LYS A 15 1.90 -4.11 4.66
CA LYS A 15 1.08 -3.09 5.34
C LYS A 15 0.69 -1.95 4.39
N VAL A 16 1.63 -1.44 3.59
CA VAL A 16 1.36 -0.39 2.60
C VAL A 16 0.33 -0.84 1.58
N TRP A 17 0.53 -2.00 0.95
CA TRP A 17 -0.36 -2.54 -0.08
C TRP A 17 -1.77 -2.85 0.45
N ASN A 18 -1.86 -3.38 1.67
CA ASN A 18 -3.14 -3.62 2.33
C ASN A 18 -3.89 -2.30 2.61
N GLU A 19 -3.18 -1.23 2.96
CA GLU A 19 -3.81 0.06 3.25
C GLU A 19 -4.23 0.79 1.96
N ILE A 20 -3.39 0.75 0.92
CA ILE A 20 -3.72 1.26 -0.41
C ILE A 20 -4.95 0.57 -1.01
N SER A 21 -5.08 -0.75 -0.81
CA SER A 21 -6.21 -1.52 -1.33
C SER A 21 -7.56 -1.13 -0.72
N LYS A 22 -7.57 -0.32 0.35
CA LYS A 22 -8.78 0.24 0.96
C LYS A 22 -9.20 1.58 0.35
N ILE A 23 -8.38 2.18 -0.51
CA ILE A 23 -8.71 3.47 -1.15
C ILE A 23 -9.85 3.25 -2.15
N PRO A 24 -10.99 3.96 -2.02
CA PRO A 24 -12.08 3.84 -2.98
C PRO A 24 -11.69 4.29 -4.38
N LYS A 25 -12.33 3.72 -5.41
CA LYS A 25 -12.13 4.13 -6.80
C LYS A 25 -12.41 5.63 -6.96
N GLY A 26 -11.54 6.33 -7.69
CA GLY A 26 -11.63 7.78 -7.90
C GLY A 26 -11.21 8.63 -6.71
N LYS A 27 -10.67 8.02 -5.63
CA LYS A 27 -10.05 8.72 -4.52
C LYS A 27 -8.54 8.49 -4.52
N VAL A 28 -7.83 9.41 -3.88
CA VAL A 28 -6.37 9.37 -3.73
C VAL A 28 -5.99 9.55 -2.27
N LYS A 29 -4.81 9.06 -1.90
CA LYS A 29 -4.13 9.39 -0.65
C LYS A 29 -2.68 9.70 -0.95
N THR A 30 -2.12 10.65 -0.22
CA THR A 30 -0.70 10.97 -0.25
C THR A 30 0.10 9.89 0.48
N TYR A 31 1.39 9.76 0.14
CA TYR A 31 2.30 8.87 0.86
C TYR A 31 2.41 9.20 2.35
N LYS A 32 2.25 10.46 2.73
CA LYS A 32 2.25 10.90 4.14
C LYS A 32 1.00 10.41 4.89
N GLU A 33 -0.17 10.42 4.25
CA GLU A 33 -1.39 9.89 4.85
C GLU A 33 -1.32 8.38 5.02
N LEU A 34 -0.83 7.65 4.01
CA LEU A 34 -0.61 6.21 4.11
C LEU A 34 0.40 5.87 5.21
N ALA A 35 1.50 6.63 5.31
CA ALA A 35 2.49 6.48 6.37
C ALA A 35 1.88 6.66 7.78
N LYS A 36 0.95 7.62 7.95
CA LYS A 36 0.19 7.79 9.19
C LYS A 36 -0.73 6.59 9.46
N LEU A 37 -1.48 6.12 8.47
CA LEU A 37 -2.43 5.02 8.61
C LEU A 37 -1.76 3.69 9.01
N ILE A 38 -0.54 3.44 8.54
CA ILE A 38 0.22 2.24 8.91
C ILE A 38 1.02 2.40 10.23
N GLY A 39 0.84 3.51 10.96
CA GLY A 39 1.51 3.78 12.24
C GLY A 39 3.00 4.14 12.11
N LYS A 40 3.44 4.63 10.93
CA LYS A 40 4.83 5.02 10.65
C LYS A 40 4.88 6.42 10.03
N PRO A 41 4.46 7.48 10.75
CA PRO A 41 4.22 8.81 10.17
C PRO A 41 5.42 9.48 9.49
N LYS A 42 6.66 9.05 9.80
CA LYS A 42 7.91 9.56 9.19
C LYS A 42 8.36 8.79 7.94
N SER A 43 7.63 7.75 7.51
CA SER A 43 8.09 6.82 6.47
C SER A 43 7.55 7.10 5.05
N SER A 44 7.19 8.35 4.71
CA SER A 44 6.57 8.65 3.40
C SER A 44 7.41 8.21 2.20
N ARG A 45 8.75 8.36 2.25
CA ARG A 45 9.63 7.89 1.16
C ARG A 45 9.66 6.36 1.05
N ALA A 46 9.67 5.66 2.19
CA ALA A 46 9.59 4.21 2.20
C ALA A 46 8.24 3.71 1.66
N VAL A 47 7.13 4.43 1.92
CA VAL A 47 5.82 4.13 1.33
C VAL A 47 5.89 4.26 -0.19
N ALA A 48 6.46 5.34 -0.74
CA ALA A 48 6.62 5.50 -2.19
C ALA A 48 7.42 4.33 -2.80
N ASN A 49 8.51 3.92 -2.16
CA ASN A 49 9.30 2.76 -2.58
C ASN A 49 8.50 1.45 -2.53
N ALA A 50 7.62 1.28 -1.54
CA ALA A 50 6.74 0.12 -1.46
C ALA A 50 5.69 0.12 -2.59
N CYS A 51 5.14 1.28 -2.96
CA CYS A 51 4.27 1.44 -4.12
C CYS A 51 4.97 1.05 -5.43
N GLY A 52 6.21 1.53 -5.63
CA GLY A 52 7.01 1.17 -6.82
C GLY A 52 7.39 -0.30 -6.91
N LYS A 53 7.37 -1.03 -5.78
CA LYS A 53 7.63 -2.49 -5.72
C LYS A 53 6.35 -3.34 -5.74
N ASN A 54 5.21 -2.76 -6.09
CA ASN A 54 3.93 -3.46 -6.12
C ASN A 54 3.94 -4.63 -7.13
N PRO A 55 3.79 -5.90 -6.68
CA PRO A 55 3.80 -7.06 -7.57
C PRO A 55 2.49 -7.24 -8.35
N TYR A 56 1.41 -6.51 -8.02
CA TYR A 56 0.10 -6.65 -8.67
C TYR A 56 -0.57 -5.28 -8.98
N PRO A 57 -0.06 -4.51 -9.97
CA PRO A 57 -0.51 -3.13 -10.25
C PRO A 57 -2.01 -2.95 -10.50
N ILE A 58 -2.66 -3.92 -11.16
CA ILE A 58 -4.10 -3.84 -11.47
C ILE A 58 -4.97 -4.13 -10.24
N LYS A 59 -4.49 -4.98 -9.31
CA LYS A 59 -5.25 -5.40 -8.13
C LYS A 59 -4.99 -4.52 -6.91
N ILE A 60 -3.79 -3.96 -6.80
CA ILE A 60 -3.36 -3.08 -5.73
C ILE A 60 -3.16 -1.69 -6.36
N PRO A 61 -4.03 -0.72 -6.08
CA PRO A 61 -4.07 0.56 -6.79
C PRO A 61 -3.01 1.53 -6.26
N CYS A 62 -1.74 1.25 -6.54
CA CYS A 62 -0.61 2.11 -6.17
C CYS A 62 -0.54 3.39 -7.00
#